data_AF-A6LGM8-F1
#
_entry.id   AF-A6LGM8-F1
#
_cell.length_a   1.000
_cell.length_b   1.000
_cell.length_c   1.000
_cell.angle_alpha   90.00
_cell.angle_beta   90.00
_cell.angle_gamma   90.00
#
_symmetry.space_group_name_H-M   'P 1'
#
loop_
_entity.id
_entity.type
_entity.pdbx_description
1 polymer ?
#
loop_
_entity_poly.entity_id
_entity_poly.type
_entity_poly.pdbx_seq_one_letter_code
_entity_poly.pdbx_strand_id
1 'polypeptide(L)'
;MSKRKNNRLGKAGITFYTYATERIREKRLAGKHNTADLYRTTRNWICAFLGRRNLLFPEITPGLISRFVAYLQSAGLRVNTVNTYLSNFRSIYNQACRDGLLPACVVSPFAYLNLKRERAGSRALGNESLREIVTLKSEEPDLACVIDYCTFAYLSCGMPFADMARLTTANLYGEEIVYRRKKTGTLIRVGITAGMRRLINKYADASSPYLFPILSPGREVGHEEYKAILRSYNNSLKKIGRALSRPIHLTSYVFRHTWATNALRKQVPLSIISQALGHTSEKTTRFYLASLEQSELNRANARVTEEVDLLLAAG
;
A
#
# COMPACT_ATOMS: atom_id res chain seq x y z
N MET A 1 14.32 -42.48 1.68
CA MET A 1 15.75 -42.12 1.72
C MET A 1 16.11 -41.36 0.45
N SER A 2 16.30 -40.05 0.52
CA SER A 2 16.90 -39.26 -0.57
C SER A 2 17.78 -38.19 0.06
N LYS A 3 19.09 -38.32 -0.17
CA LYS A 3 20.16 -37.54 0.45
C LYS A 3 20.08 -36.09 -0.02
N ARG A 4 19.65 -35.18 0.86
CA ARG A 4 19.98 -33.74 0.76
C ARG A 4 21.49 -33.61 0.85
N LYS A 5 22.16 -33.50 -0.31
CA LYS A 5 23.57 -33.14 -0.40
C LYS A 5 23.73 -31.73 0.18
N ASN A 6 24.26 -31.73 1.40
CA ASN A 6 24.68 -30.59 2.19
C ASN A 6 25.82 -29.90 1.42
N ASN A 7 25.51 -28.87 0.63
CA ASN A 7 26.52 -28.07 -0.03
C ASN A 7 27.11 -27.10 1.02
N ARG A 8 28.02 -27.63 1.85
CA ARG A 8 28.90 -26.83 2.71
C ARG A 8 29.88 -26.08 1.80
N LEU A 9 29.43 -24.93 1.29
CA LEU A 9 30.31 -23.89 0.78
C LEU A 9 31.28 -23.49 1.91
N GLY A 10 32.58 -23.47 1.60
CA GLY A 10 33.65 -23.26 2.55
C GLY A 10 33.51 -21.96 3.36
N LYS A 11 33.99 -21.98 4.60
CA LYS A 11 34.08 -20.87 5.56
C LYS A 11 35.11 -19.81 5.13
N ALA A 12 34.92 -19.20 3.97
CA ALA A 12 35.48 -17.90 3.61
C ALA A 12 34.29 -16.91 3.52
N GLY A 13 34.35 -15.83 4.29
CA GLY A 13 33.19 -15.07 4.78
C GLY A 13 32.13 -14.72 3.73
N ILE A 14 30.95 -15.36 3.84
CA ILE A 14 29.77 -14.99 3.04
C ILE A 14 29.45 -13.51 3.32
N THR A 15 29.48 -12.70 2.28
CA THR A 15 29.12 -11.27 2.38
C THR A 15 27.61 -11.11 2.57
N PHE A 16 27.22 -10.02 3.22
CA PHE A 16 25.83 -9.62 3.37
C PHE A 16 25.12 -9.55 2.01
N TYR A 17 25.77 -9.06 0.95
CA TYR A 17 25.15 -8.92 -0.36
C TYR A 17 24.87 -10.25 -1.04
N THR A 18 25.78 -11.21 -0.92
CA THR A 18 25.60 -12.57 -1.45
C THR A 18 24.40 -13.21 -0.78
N TYR A 19 24.37 -13.14 0.56
CA TYR A 19 23.26 -13.67 1.34
C TYR A 19 21.93 -12.96 1.05
N ALA A 20 21.92 -11.63 1.00
CA ALA A 20 20.72 -10.86 0.67
C ALA A 20 20.18 -11.19 -0.73
N THR A 21 21.07 -11.46 -1.70
CA THR A 21 20.69 -11.86 -3.06
C THR A 21 20.01 -13.23 -3.07
N GLU A 22 20.52 -14.19 -2.31
CA GLU A 22 19.87 -15.49 -2.14
C GLU A 22 18.50 -15.34 -1.46
N ARG A 23 18.41 -14.51 -0.41
CA ARG A 23 17.13 -14.20 0.22
C ARG A 23 16.12 -13.59 -0.75
N ILE A 24 16.56 -12.71 -1.65
CA ILE A 24 15.71 -12.12 -2.69
C ILE A 24 15.19 -13.22 -3.63
N ARG A 25 16.07 -14.12 -4.09
CA ARG A 25 15.72 -15.24 -4.97
C ARG A 25 14.68 -16.14 -4.32
N GLU A 26 14.88 -16.55 -3.07
CA GLU A 26 13.93 -17.37 -2.34
C GLU A 26 12.56 -16.69 -2.18
N LYS A 27 12.54 -15.38 -1.88
CA LYS A 27 11.27 -14.63 -1.80
C LYS A 27 10.55 -14.60 -3.14
N ARG A 28 11.26 -14.54 -4.27
CA ARG A 28 10.64 -14.64 -5.61
C ARG A 28 10.04 -16.03 -5.86
N LEU A 29 10.80 -17.09 -5.56
CA LEU A 29 10.32 -18.48 -5.70
C LEU A 29 9.09 -18.75 -4.84
N ALA A 30 9.00 -18.11 -3.66
CA ALA A 30 7.84 -18.19 -2.78
C ALA A 30 6.68 -17.24 -3.19
N GLY A 31 6.72 -16.60 -4.35
CA GLY A 31 5.71 -15.64 -4.82
C GLY A 31 5.66 -14.31 -4.04
N LYS A 32 6.60 -14.07 -3.11
CA LYS A 32 6.69 -12.86 -2.26
C LYS A 32 7.44 -11.73 -2.96
N HIS A 33 6.99 -11.41 -4.17
CA HIS A 33 7.65 -10.48 -5.08
C HIS A 33 7.84 -9.06 -4.49
N ASN A 34 6.82 -8.50 -3.82
CA ASN A 34 6.94 -7.18 -3.19
C ASN A 34 8.03 -7.15 -2.09
N THR A 35 8.13 -8.20 -1.28
CA THR A 35 9.19 -8.32 -0.26
C THR A 35 10.56 -8.44 -0.91
N ALA A 36 10.66 -9.21 -2.00
CA ALA A 36 11.90 -9.34 -2.76
C ALA A 36 12.35 -8.00 -3.40
N ASP A 37 11.41 -7.20 -3.92
CA ASP A 37 11.70 -5.84 -4.41
C ASP A 37 12.26 -4.96 -3.29
N LEU A 38 11.61 -4.98 -2.12
CA LEU A 38 12.03 -4.21 -0.96
C LEU A 38 13.42 -4.64 -0.45
N TYR A 39 13.69 -5.94 -0.38
CA TYR A 39 15.02 -6.46 -0.03
C TYR A 39 16.08 -6.03 -1.04
N ARG A 40 15.77 -6.11 -2.35
CA ARG A 40 16.69 -5.66 -3.42
C ARG A 40 17.00 -4.18 -3.29
N THR A 41 15.98 -3.35 -3.10
CA THR A 41 16.16 -1.89 -2.94
C THR A 41 16.96 -1.58 -1.68
N THR A 42 16.65 -2.21 -0.53
CA THR A 42 17.43 -2.04 0.70
C THR A 42 18.90 -2.44 0.51
N ARG A 43 19.16 -3.60 -0.11
CA ARG A 43 20.53 -4.05 -0.45
C ARG A 43 21.26 -3.03 -1.32
N ASN A 44 20.59 -2.47 -2.33
CA ASN A 44 21.19 -1.47 -3.21
C ASN A 44 21.52 -0.16 -2.47
N TRP A 45 20.65 0.29 -1.54
CA TRP A 45 20.94 1.45 -0.69
C TRP A 45 22.15 1.23 0.23
N ILE A 46 22.28 0.05 0.83
CA ILE A 46 23.45 -0.30 1.65
C ILE A 46 24.72 -0.34 0.80
N CYS A 47 24.63 -0.89 -0.41
CA CYS A 47 25.74 -0.93 -1.37
C CYS A 47 26.19 0.49 -1.76
N ALA A 48 25.25 1.39 -2.04
CA ALA A 48 25.55 2.78 -2.34
C ALA A 48 26.19 3.51 -1.14
N PHE A 49 25.64 3.33 0.06
CA PHE A 49 26.16 3.89 1.32
C PHE A 49 27.62 3.51 1.57
N LEU A 50 28.00 2.26 1.28
CA LEU A 50 29.34 1.74 1.53
C LEU A 50 30.28 1.89 0.32
N GLY A 51 29.93 2.68 -0.69
CA GLY A 51 30.77 2.88 -1.87
C GLY A 51 31.04 1.59 -2.66
N ARG A 52 30.06 0.67 -2.68
CA ARG A 52 30.13 -0.65 -3.33
C ARG A 52 31.17 -1.62 -2.76
N ARG A 53 31.80 -1.31 -1.61
CA ARG A 53 32.66 -2.28 -0.92
C ARG A 53 31.83 -3.44 -0.37
N ASN A 54 32.44 -4.62 -0.29
CA ASN A 54 31.85 -5.79 0.39
C ASN A 54 31.55 -5.49 1.86
N LEU A 55 30.40 -5.97 2.34
CA LEU A 55 29.97 -5.88 3.73
C LEU A 55 29.93 -7.29 4.32
N LEU A 56 30.74 -7.55 5.34
CA LEU A 56 30.68 -8.77 6.15
C LEU A 56 29.71 -8.59 7.31
N PHE A 57 29.13 -9.70 7.75
CA PHE A 57 28.17 -9.68 8.86
C PHE A 57 28.71 -9.15 10.19
N PRO A 58 29.96 -9.47 10.61
CA PRO A 58 30.54 -8.91 11.85
C PRO A 58 30.72 -7.39 11.83
N GLU A 59 30.78 -6.76 10.65
CA GLU A 59 30.89 -5.29 10.52
C GLU A 59 29.57 -4.57 10.80
N ILE A 60 28.45 -5.29 10.90
CA ILE A 60 27.13 -4.72 11.14
C ILE A 60 27.00 -4.39 12.63
N THR A 61 27.43 -3.18 12.99
CA THR A 61 27.39 -2.65 14.35
C THR A 61 26.27 -1.61 14.51
N PRO A 62 25.84 -1.28 15.75
CA PRO A 62 24.95 -0.16 16.00
C PRO A 62 25.44 1.14 15.37
N GLY A 63 26.76 1.40 15.43
CA GLY A 63 27.37 2.59 14.81
C GLY A 63 27.24 2.63 13.28
N LEU A 64 27.38 1.48 12.61
CA LEU A 64 27.15 1.38 11.16
C LEU A 64 25.67 1.66 10.82
N ILE A 65 24.75 1.10 11.62
CA ILE A 65 23.31 1.30 11.43
C ILE A 65 22.96 2.78 11.59
N SER A 66 23.45 3.45 12.63
CA SER A 66 23.21 4.89 12.85
C SER A 66 23.72 5.75 11.69
N ARG A 67 24.93 5.47 11.17
CA ARG A 67 25.44 6.18 9.98
C ARG A 67 24.61 5.89 8.73
N PHE A 68 24.13 4.67 8.57
CA PHE A 68 23.24 4.32 7.47
C PHE A 68 21.88 5.05 7.58
N VAL A 69 21.32 5.22 8.78
CA VAL A 69 20.13 6.05 9.00
C VAL A 69 20.39 7.49 8.55
N ALA A 70 21.48 8.09 9.01
CA ALA A 70 21.86 9.46 8.65
C ALA A 70 22.02 9.63 7.14
N TYR A 71 22.66 8.66 6.47
CA TYR A 71 22.80 8.65 5.01
C TYR A 71 21.45 8.60 4.26
N LEU A 72 20.51 7.75 4.71
CA LEU A 72 19.18 7.68 4.10
C LEU A 72 18.39 8.98 4.31
N GLN A 73 18.54 9.62 5.46
CA GLN A 73 17.91 10.91 5.79
C GLN A 73 18.54 12.06 4.97
N SER A 74 19.86 12.11 4.84
CA SER A 74 20.55 13.12 4.03
C SER A 74 20.22 12.99 2.54
N ALA A 75 19.85 11.79 2.08
CA ALA A 75 19.32 11.55 0.74
C ALA A 75 17.85 12.02 0.55
N GLY A 76 17.24 12.69 1.55
CA GLY A 76 15.89 13.24 1.46
C GLY A 76 14.77 12.20 1.55
N LEU A 77 15.06 10.98 2.02
CA LEU A 77 14.03 9.95 2.15
C LEU A 77 13.09 10.25 3.32
N ARG A 78 11.79 10.04 3.10
CA ARG A 78 10.77 10.14 4.15
C ARG A 78 11.03 9.13 5.27
N VAL A 79 10.70 9.47 6.51
CA VAL A 79 10.95 8.62 7.69
C VAL A 79 10.37 7.22 7.54
N ASN A 80 9.15 7.08 7.00
CA ASN A 80 8.57 5.75 6.80
C ASN A 80 9.32 4.90 5.76
N THR A 81 9.94 5.53 4.77
CA THR A 81 10.80 4.85 3.78
C THR A 81 12.09 4.38 4.47
N VAL A 82 12.72 5.25 5.26
CA VAL A 82 13.89 4.90 6.08
C VAL A 82 13.58 3.71 6.99
N ASN A 83 12.46 3.78 7.72
CA ASN A 83 11.99 2.70 8.59
C ASN A 83 11.78 1.38 7.86
N THR A 84 11.27 1.44 6.63
CA THR A 84 11.08 0.24 5.79
C THR A 84 12.41 -0.40 5.46
N TYR A 85 13.41 0.38 5.02
CA TYR A 85 14.72 -0.16 4.68
C TYR A 85 15.45 -0.72 5.90
N LEU A 86 15.35 -0.06 7.04
CA LEU A 86 15.96 -0.57 8.27
C LEU A 86 15.28 -1.84 8.76
N SER A 87 13.96 -1.95 8.62
CA SER A 87 13.22 -3.18 8.94
C SER A 87 13.64 -4.34 8.05
N ASN A 88 13.85 -4.09 6.75
CA ASN A 88 14.35 -5.11 5.83
C ASN A 88 15.78 -5.52 6.16
N PHE A 89 16.65 -4.55 6.47
CA PHE A 89 18.03 -4.81 6.84
C PHE A 89 18.10 -5.70 8.10
N ARG A 90 17.35 -5.33 9.14
CA ARG A 90 17.19 -6.14 10.35
C ARG A 90 16.64 -7.53 10.03
N SER A 91 15.65 -7.63 9.15
CA SER A 91 15.05 -8.92 8.79
C SER A 91 16.04 -9.85 8.09
N ILE A 92 16.89 -9.33 7.19
CA ILE A 92 17.91 -10.11 6.51
C ILE A 92 18.97 -10.55 7.51
N TYR A 93 19.44 -9.64 8.37
CA TYR A 93 20.41 -9.93 9.43
C TYR A 93 19.91 -11.02 10.38
N ASN A 94 18.70 -10.86 10.92
CA ASN A 94 18.12 -11.83 11.85
C ASN A 94 17.92 -13.21 11.21
N GLN A 95 17.67 -13.28 9.90
CA GLN A 95 17.63 -14.55 9.19
C GLN A 95 19.03 -15.17 9.12
N ALA A 96 20.08 -14.39 8.85
CA ALA A 96 21.45 -14.91 8.82
C ALA A 96 21.88 -15.49 10.17
N CYS A 97 21.46 -14.88 11.29
CA CYS A 97 21.65 -15.45 12.62
C CYS A 97 20.92 -16.79 12.78
N ARG A 98 19.67 -16.90 12.33
CA ARG A 98 18.89 -18.15 12.38
C ARG A 98 19.50 -19.26 11.53
N ASP A 99 20.09 -18.90 10.40
CA ASP A 99 20.70 -19.84 9.46
C ASP A 99 22.14 -20.22 9.89
N GLY A 100 22.62 -19.71 11.03
CA GLY A 100 23.91 -20.07 11.62
C GLY A 100 25.13 -19.42 10.97
N LEU A 101 24.95 -18.34 10.18
CA LEU A 101 26.06 -17.60 9.56
C LEU A 101 26.82 -16.72 10.57
N LEU A 102 26.19 -16.45 11.71
CA LEU A 102 26.72 -15.67 12.82
C LEU A 102 26.47 -16.46 14.10
N PRO A 103 27.36 -16.38 15.10
CA PRO A 103 27.04 -16.79 16.45
C PRO A 103 25.77 -16.08 16.93
N ALA A 104 24.99 -16.74 17.78
CA ALA A 104 23.87 -16.09 18.45
C ALA A 104 24.43 -14.89 19.25
N CYS A 105 24.08 -13.68 18.82
CA CYS A 105 24.54 -12.48 19.48
C CYS A 105 23.67 -12.21 20.71
N VAL A 106 24.29 -11.95 21.86
CA VAL A 106 23.57 -11.60 23.10
C VAL A 106 22.74 -10.33 22.91
N VAL A 107 23.24 -9.37 22.12
CA VAL A 107 22.53 -8.13 21.80
C VAL A 107 22.58 -7.85 20.30
N SER A 108 21.41 -7.77 19.66
CA SER A 108 21.31 -7.43 18.24
C SER A 108 21.88 -6.03 17.95
N PRO A 109 22.59 -5.80 16.82
CA PRO A 109 23.04 -4.47 16.46
C PRO A 109 21.88 -3.49 16.17
N PHE A 110 20.66 -4.03 16.00
CA PHE A 110 19.43 -3.26 15.82
C PHE A 110 18.63 -3.04 17.12
N ALA A 111 19.14 -3.46 18.29
CA ALA A 111 18.39 -3.46 19.55
C ALA A 111 17.93 -2.04 19.97
N TYR A 112 18.78 -1.04 19.74
CA TYR A 112 18.53 0.35 20.12
C TYR A 112 17.88 1.19 18.99
N LEU A 113 17.47 0.54 17.91
CA LEU A 113 16.89 1.23 16.76
C LEU A 113 15.42 1.58 17.02
N ASN A 114 15.14 2.85 17.32
CA ASN A 114 13.79 3.37 17.54
C ASN A 114 13.17 3.94 16.26
N LEU A 115 12.34 3.13 15.59
CA LEU A 115 11.64 3.52 14.37
C LEU A 115 10.27 4.13 14.70
N LYS A 116 10.22 5.46 14.85
CA LYS A 116 8.95 6.20 14.94
C LYS A 116 8.35 6.36 13.54
N ARG A 117 7.10 5.95 13.38
CA ARG A 117 6.37 6.15 12.12
C ARG A 117 5.82 7.58 12.08
N GLU A 118 6.08 8.29 11.00
CA GLU A 118 5.44 9.56 10.74
C GLU A 118 4.07 9.34 10.11
N ARG A 119 3.07 10.11 10.54
CA ARG A 119 1.77 10.11 9.88
C ARG A 119 1.93 10.76 8.51
N ALA A 120 1.48 10.08 7.47
CA ALA A 120 1.35 10.71 6.17
C ALA A 120 0.12 11.62 6.19
N GLY A 121 0.24 12.86 5.73
CA GLY A 121 -0.91 13.75 5.56
C GLY A 121 -2.02 13.10 4.71
N SER A 122 -3.27 13.50 4.97
CA SER A 122 -4.42 13.01 4.22
C SER A 122 -4.23 13.25 2.72
N ARG A 123 -4.52 12.24 1.93
CA ARG A 123 -4.51 12.30 0.45
C ARG A 123 -5.92 12.23 -0.12
N ALA A 124 -6.93 12.43 0.71
CA ALA A 124 -8.33 12.39 0.31
C ALA A 124 -8.66 13.60 -0.56
N LEU A 125 -9.49 13.37 -1.57
CA LEU A 125 -10.03 14.43 -2.42
C LEU A 125 -11.10 15.23 -1.68
N GLY A 126 -11.20 16.51 -2.00
CA GLY A 126 -12.39 17.30 -1.68
C GLY A 126 -13.59 16.84 -2.51
N ASN A 127 -14.81 17.17 -2.04
CA ASN A 127 -16.04 16.78 -2.74
C ASN A 127 -16.12 17.37 -4.15
N GLU A 128 -15.65 18.62 -4.34
CA GLU A 128 -15.60 19.28 -5.64
C GLU A 128 -14.70 18.53 -6.63
N SER A 129 -13.45 18.25 -6.24
CA SER A 129 -12.50 17.52 -7.11
C SER A 129 -12.97 16.11 -7.42
N LEU A 130 -13.60 15.42 -6.46
CA LEU A 130 -14.19 14.10 -6.71
C LEU A 130 -15.33 14.21 -7.73
N ARG A 131 -16.22 15.20 -7.58
CA ARG A 131 -17.32 15.46 -8.52
C ARG A 131 -16.79 15.74 -9.91
N GLU A 132 -15.79 16.63 -10.02
CA GLU A 132 -15.15 16.98 -11.28
C GLU A 132 -14.58 15.74 -11.99
N ILE A 133 -13.84 14.89 -11.27
CA ILE A 133 -13.29 13.64 -11.82
C ILE A 133 -14.38 12.72 -12.36
N VAL A 134 -15.45 12.46 -11.59
CA VAL A 134 -16.49 11.49 -12.01
C VAL A 134 -17.36 12.01 -13.16
N THR A 135 -17.42 13.33 -13.36
CA THR A 135 -18.14 13.96 -14.48
C THR A 135 -17.26 14.28 -15.67
N LEU A 136 -15.94 14.13 -15.53
CA LEU A 136 -14.99 14.44 -16.59
C LEU A 136 -15.22 13.50 -17.78
N LYS A 137 -15.47 14.09 -18.95
CA LYS A 137 -15.49 13.37 -20.22
C LYS A 137 -14.13 13.53 -20.87
N SER A 138 -13.55 12.42 -21.32
CA SER A 138 -12.31 12.43 -22.09
C SER A 138 -12.54 11.77 -23.44
N GLU A 139 -12.01 12.40 -24.48
CA GLU A 139 -12.01 11.86 -25.85
C GLU A 139 -10.93 10.77 -26.00
N GLU A 140 -9.92 10.73 -25.13
CA GLU A 140 -8.93 9.65 -25.05
C GLU A 140 -9.58 8.41 -24.40
N PRO A 141 -9.77 7.29 -25.13
CA PRO A 141 -10.46 6.10 -24.60
C PRO A 141 -9.79 5.53 -23.34
N ASP A 142 -8.46 5.57 -23.29
CA ASP A 142 -7.68 5.12 -22.13
C ASP A 142 -7.97 5.96 -20.88
N LEU A 143 -8.08 7.29 -21.02
CA LEU A 143 -8.40 8.16 -19.90
C LEU A 143 -9.85 7.99 -19.46
N ALA A 144 -10.79 7.85 -20.40
CA ALA A 144 -12.18 7.55 -20.10
C ALA A 144 -12.32 6.25 -19.29
N CYS A 145 -11.56 5.20 -19.64
CA CYS A 145 -11.55 3.97 -18.86
C CYS A 145 -10.96 4.16 -17.46
N VAL A 146 -9.89 4.94 -17.32
CA VAL A 146 -9.26 5.21 -16.02
C VAL A 146 -10.20 6.00 -15.08
N ILE A 147 -11.00 6.92 -15.63
CA ILE A 147 -12.05 7.65 -14.89
C ILE A 147 -13.11 6.68 -14.38
N ASP A 148 -13.58 5.77 -15.22
CA ASP A 148 -14.54 4.75 -14.82
C ASP A 148 -13.99 3.81 -13.74
N TYR A 149 -12.74 3.35 -13.90
CA TYR A 149 -12.08 2.48 -12.94
C TYR A 149 -11.87 3.15 -11.59
N CYS A 150 -11.48 4.43 -11.58
CA CYS A 150 -11.28 5.15 -10.32
C CYS A 150 -12.62 5.46 -9.62
N THR A 151 -13.66 5.72 -10.40
CA THR A 151 -15.04 5.87 -9.92
C THR A 151 -15.54 4.56 -9.30
N PHE A 152 -15.34 3.43 -10.00
CA PHE A 152 -15.68 2.11 -9.48
C PHE A 152 -14.92 1.81 -8.18
N ALA A 153 -13.62 2.10 -8.13
CA ALA A 153 -12.82 1.93 -6.92
C ALA A 153 -13.38 2.73 -5.73
N TYR A 154 -13.83 3.98 -5.96
CA TYR A 154 -14.50 4.77 -4.93
C TYR A 154 -15.84 4.17 -4.48
N LEU A 155 -16.72 3.80 -5.43
CA LEU A 155 -18.03 3.21 -5.13
C LEU A 155 -17.91 1.87 -4.38
N SER A 156 -16.87 1.10 -4.66
CA SER A 156 -16.62 -0.22 -4.06
C SER A 156 -15.79 -0.17 -2.78
N CYS A 157 -16.10 0.78 -1.90
CA CYS A 157 -15.42 0.97 -0.61
C CYS A 157 -13.91 1.26 -0.70
N GLY A 158 -13.47 1.96 -1.75
CA GLY A 158 -12.06 2.24 -1.94
C GLY A 158 -11.26 1.00 -2.30
N MET A 159 -11.79 0.16 -3.19
CA MET A 159 -11.13 -1.07 -3.63
C MET A 159 -9.74 -0.75 -4.23
N PRO A 160 -8.66 -1.41 -3.79
CA PRO A 160 -7.37 -1.23 -4.42
C PRO A 160 -7.38 -1.71 -5.86
N PHE A 161 -6.61 -1.02 -6.72
CA PHE A 161 -6.43 -1.40 -8.12
C PHE A 161 -6.02 -2.86 -8.31
N ALA A 162 -5.19 -3.41 -7.42
CA ALA A 162 -4.75 -4.81 -7.47
C ALA A 162 -5.90 -5.82 -7.41
N ASP A 163 -6.92 -5.50 -6.62
CA ASP A 163 -8.09 -6.35 -6.40
C ASP A 163 -9.10 -6.13 -7.53
N MET A 164 -9.37 -4.87 -7.89
CA MET A 164 -10.25 -4.49 -9.02
C MET A 164 -9.81 -5.11 -10.35
N ALA A 165 -8.51 -5.05 -10.65
CA ALA A 165 -7.93 -5.63 -11.87
C ALA A 165 -8.15 -7.14 -11.98
N ARG A 166 -8.45 -7.83 -10.87
CA ARG A 166 -8.62 -9.29 -10.80
C ARG A 166 -10.06 -9.70 -10.51
N LEU A 167 -11.00 -8.75 -10.48
CA LEU A 167 -12.41 -9.09 -10.34
C LEU A 167 -12.88 -9.85 -11.58
N THR A 168 -13.61 -10.93 -11.33
CA THR A 168 -14.20 -11.78 -12.35
C THR A 168 -15.71 -11.85 -12.17
N THR A 169 -16.42 -12.37 -13.17
CA THR A 169 -17.87 -12.64 -13.08
C THR A 169 -18.20 -13.58 -11.92
N ALA A 170 -17.32 -14.52 -11.57
CA ALA A 170 -17.46 -15.40 -10.40
C ALA A 170 -17.40 -14.66 -9.04
N ASN A 171 -16.96 -13.39 -9.02
CA ASN A 171 -17.01 -12.57 -7.81
C ASN A 171 -18.38 -11.89 -7.61
N LEU A 172 -19.29 -11.97 -8.57
CA LEU A 172 -20.65 -11.44 -8.44
C LEU A 172 -21.54 -12.49 -7.79
N TYR A 173 -22.08 -12.18 -6.61
CA TYR A 173 -22.96 -13.06 -5.86
C TYR A 173 -24.24 -12.30 -5.48
N GLY A 174 -25.28 -12.47 -6.28
CA GLY A 174 -26.50 -11.68 -6.18
C GLY A 174 -26.22 -10.18 -6.34
N GLU A 175 -26.58 -9.40 -5.33
CA GLU A 175 -26.37 -7.95 -5.27
C GLU A 175 -25.03 -7.55 -4.61
N GLU A 176 -24.06 -8.46 -4.54
CA GLU A 176 -22.76 -8.21 -3.91
C GLU A 176 -21.58 -8.61 -4.80
N ILE A 177 -20.44 -7.92 -4.57
CA ILE A 177 -19.12 -8.35 -5.00
C ILE A 177 -18.41 -9.00 -3.82
N VAL A 178 -18.02 -10.26 -3.99
CA VAL A 178 -17.33 -11.07 -2.98
C VAL A 178 -15.95 -11.45 -3.48
N TYR A 179 -14.89 -11.01 -2.78
CA TYR A 179 -13.52 -11.26 -3.19
C TYR A 179 -12.56 -11.38 -1.99
N ARG A 180 -11.39 -11.99 -2.22
CA ARG A 180 -10.29 -12.03 -1.25
C ARG A 180 -9.23 -11.02 -1.64
N ARG A 181 -8.84 -10.16 -0.69
CA ARG A 181 -7.77 -9.17 -0.84
C ARG A 181 -6.47 -9.84 -1.29
N LYS A 182 -5.89 -9.41 -2.42
CA LYS A 182 -4.61 -9.96 -2.91
C LYS A 182 -3.46 -9.79 -1.92
N LYS A 183 -3.48 -8.71 -1.13
CA LYS A 183 -2.42 -8.40 -0.16
C LYS A 183 -2.51 -9.22 1.13
N THR A 184 -3.71 -9.48 1.64
CA THR A 184 -3.91 -9.99 3.01
C THR A 184 -4.74 -11.27 3.09
N GLY A 185 -5.43 -11.67 2.01
CA GLY A 185 -6.34 -12.82 2.00
C GLY A 185 -7.70 -12.55 2.66
N THR A 186 -7.88 -11.39 3.29
CA THR A 186 -9.14 -10.99 3.94
C THR A 186 -10.30 -11.07 2.95
N LEU A 187 -11.38 -11.75 3.34
CA LEU A 187 -12.63 -11.80 2.58
C LEU A 187 -13.36 -10.46 2.72
N ILE A 188 -13.77 -9.89 1.60
CA ILE A 188 -14.51 -8.63 1.53
C ILE A 188 -15.79 -8.85 0.74
N ARG A 189 -16.88 -8.25 1.23
CA ARG A 189 -18.19 -8.21 0.58
C ARG A 189 -18.57 -6.74 0.41
N VAL A 190 -19.02 -6.38 -0.78
CA VAL A 190 -19.42 -5.01 -1.13
C VAL A 190 -20.74 -5.05 -1.88
N GLY A 191 -21.76 -4.37 -1.40
CA GLY A 191 -23.04 -4.25 -2.12
C GLY A 191 -22.87 -3.52 -3.45
N ILE A 192 -23.51 -4.03 -4.50
CA ILE A 192 -23.47 -3.48 -5.85
C ILE A 192 -24.44 -2.30 -5.92
N THR A 193 -23.90 -1.10 -6.07
CA THR A 193 -24.70 0.11 -6.32
C THR A 193 -25.14 0.18 -7.80
N ALA A 194 -26.15 0.99 -8.11
CA ALA A 194 -26.57 1.25 -9.49
C ALA A 194 -25.42 1.77 -10.37
N GLY A 195 -24.57 2.65 -9.82
CA GLY A 195 -23.39 3.16 -10.52
C GLY A 195 -22.36 2.06 -10.81
N MET A 196 -22.12 1.16 -9.85
CA MET A 196 -21.25 -0.01 -10.07
C MET A 196 -21.83 -0.93 -11.16
N ARG A 197 -23.14 -1.20 -11.13
CA ARG A 197 -23.82 -2.03 -12.13
C ARG A 197 -23.70 -1.44 -13.53
N ARG A 198 -23.87 -0.12 -13.68
CA ARG A 198 -23.66 0.57 -14.96
C ARG A 198 -22.24 0.36 -15.50
N LEU A 199 -21.23 0.47 -14.64
CA LEU A 199 -19.82 0.28 -15.04
C LEU A 199 -19.53 -1.18 -15.36
N ILE A 200 -20.01 -2.13 -14.55
CA ILE A 200 -19.87 -3.57 -14.83
C ILE A 200 -20.48 -3.92 -16.18
N ASN A 201 -21.69 -3.43 -16.47
CA ASN A 201 -22.36 -3.70 -17.75
C ASN A 201 -21.66 -3.02 -18.93
N LYS A 202 -21.11 -1.81 -18.74
CA LYS A 202 -20.34 -1.10 -19.78
C LYS A 202 -19.13 -1.89 -20.26
N TYR A 203 -18.46 -2.61 -19.35
CA TYR A 203 -17.24 -3.37 -19.62
C TYR A 203 -17.48 -4.89 -19.75
N ALA A 204 -18.73 -5.33 -19.75
CA ALA A 204 -19.08 -6.74 -19.85
C ALA A 204 -18.62 -7.29 -21.21
N ASP A 205 -17.83 -8.36 -21.15
CA ASP A 205 -17.28 -9.04 -22.32
C ASP A 205 -17.39 -10.55 -22.08
N ALA A 206 -18.22 -11.23 -22.88
CA ALA A 206 -18.44 -12.67 -22.75
C ALA A 206 -17.19 -13.51 -23.05
N SER A 207 -16.18 -12.93 -23.73
CA SER A 207 -14.92 -13.60 -24.04
C SER A 207 -13.88 -13.48 -22.92
N SER A 208 -14.14 -12.67 -21.90
CA SER A 208 -13.23 -12.43 -20.78
C SER A 208 -13.86 -12.84 -19.44
N PRO A 209 -13.12 -13.53 -18.55
CA PRO A 209 -13.62 -13.81 -17.21
C PRO A 209 -13.60 -12.55 -16.32
N TYR A 210 -12.85 -11.51 -16.69
CA TYR A 210 -12.66 -10.31 -15.88
C TYR A 210 -13.80 -9.31 -16.05
N LEU A 211 -14.17 -8.61 -14.97
CA LEU A 211 -15.18 -7.54 -15.02
C LEU A 211 -14.70 -6.28 -15.74
N PHE A 212 -13.38 -6.08 -15.83
CA PHE A 212 -12.76 -4.95 -16.49
C PHE A 212 -11.61 -5.41 -17.38
N PRO A 213 -11.41 -4.81 -18.57
CA PRO A 213 -10.34 -5.16 -19.49
C PRO A 213 -9.00 -4.56 -19.04
N ILE A 214 -8.57 -4.90 -17.82
CA ILE A 214 -7.31 -4.45 -17.22
C ILE A 214 -6.22 -5.52 -17.39
N LEU A 215 -6.59 -6.79 -17.27
CA LEU A 215 -5.70 -7.93 -17.42
C LEU A 215 -6.16 -8.77 -18.62
N SER A 216 -5.20 -9.30 -19.38
CA SER A 216 -5.51 -10.19 -20.50
C SER A 216 -5.98 -11.57 -20.00
N PRO A 217 -7.01 -12.17 -20.63
CA PRO A 217 -7.44 -13.52 -20.32
C PRO A 217 -6.39 -14.57 -20.72
N GLY A 218 -6.55 -15.80 -20.23
CA GLY A 218 -5.80 -16.97 -20.72
C GLY A 218 -4.40 -17.18 -20.13
N ARG A 219 -3.86 -16.27 -19.31
CA ARG A 219 -2.64 -16.52 -18.53
C ARG A 219 -2.57 -15.73 -17.23
N GLU A 220 -1.77 -16.21 -16.29
CA GLU A 220 -1.48 -15.45 -15.08
C GLU A 220 -0.57 -14.26 -15.39
N VAL A 221 -0.97 -13.07 -14.94
CA VAL A 221 -0.18 -11.85 -15.09
C VAL A 221 0.96 -11.84 -14.07
N GLY A 222 2.19 -11.80 -14.59
CA GLY A 222 3.40 -11.77 -13.79
C GLY A 222 3.56 -10.48 -12.98
N HIS A 223 4.45 -10.50 -11.98
CA HIS A 223 4.66 -9.35 -11.09
C HIS A 223 5.13 -8.07 -11.79
N GLU A 224 6.08 -8.18 -12.73
CA GLU A 224 6.60 -7.00 -13.45
C GLU A 224 5.60 -6.46 -14.47
N GLU A 225 4.82 -7.34 -15.10
CA GLU A 225 3.72 -6.95 -15.99
C GLU A 225 2.64 -6.21 -15.23
N TYR A 226 2.19 -6.74 -14.08
CA TYR A 226 1.25 -6.05 -13.20
C TYR A 226 1.77 -4.66 -12.78
N LYS A 227 3.07 -4.53 -12.48
CA LYS A 227 3.68 -3.23 -12.15
C LYS A 227 3.68 -2.27 -13.33
N ALA A 228 3.88 -2.75 -14.56
CA ALA A 228 3.78 -1.94 -15.76
C ALA A 228 2.35 -1.42 -15.97
N ILE A 229 1.35 -2.30 -15.81
CA ILE A 229 -0.08 -1.94 -15.89
C ILE A 229 -0.43 -0.90 -14.82
N LEU A 230 -0.05 -1.12 -13.56
CA LEU A 230 -0.26 -0.16 -12.47
C LEU A 230 0.45 1.18 -12.73
N ARG A 231 1.65 1.16 -13.34
CA ARG A 231 2.37 2.39 -13.71
C ARG A 231 1.60 3.16 -14.78
N SER A 232 1.11 2.47 -15.82
CA SER A 232 0.29 3.06 -16.87
C SER A 232 -0.96 3.72 -16.26
N TYR A 233 -1.70 2.98 -15.45
CA TYR A 233 -2.88 3.48 -14.72
C TYR A 233 -2.58 4.74 -13.89
N ASN A 234 -1.49 4.74 -13.11
CA ASN A 234 -1.11 5.93 -12.33
C ASN A 234 -0.63 7.10 -13.21
N ASN A 235 -0.05 6.85 -14.38
CA ASN A 235 0.32 7.92 -15.30
C ASN A 235 -0.92 8.59 -15.92
N SER A 236 -1.94 7.80 -16.27
CA SER A 236 -3.23 8.33 -16.71
C SER A 236 -3.93 9.12 -15.59
N LEU A 237 -3.89 8.62 -14.35
CA LEU A 237 -4.39 9.39 -13.20
C LEU A 237 -3.66 10.72 -13.02
N LYS A 238 -2.34 10.78 -13.26
CA LYS A 238 -1.60 12.05 -13.22
C LYS A 238 -2.07 13.02 -14.32
N LYS A 239 -2.37 12.52 -15.52
CA LYS A 239 -2.93 13.34 -16.60
C LYS A 239 -4.29 13.90 -16.19
N ILE A 240 -5.19 13.04 -15.72
CA ILE A 240 -6.53 13.45 -15.20
C ILE A 240 -6.38 14.49 -14.10
N GLY A 241 -5.50 14.25 -13.13
CA GLY A 241 -5.27 15.16 -12.01
C GLY A 241 -4.72 16.52 -12.41
N ARG A 242 -3.97 16.62 -13.52
CA ARG A 242 -3.49 17.89 -14.09
C ARG A 242 -4.57 18.65 -14.85
N ALA A 243 -5.56 17.94 -15.40
CA ALA A 243 -6.66 18.52 -16.16
C ALA A 243 -7.78 19.11 -15.29
N LEU A 244 -7.74 18.88 -13.97
CA LEU A 244 -8.70 19.45 -13.04
C LEU A 244 -8.48 20.95 -12.86
N SER A 245 -9.57 21.67 -12.60
CA SER A 245 -9.62 23.10 -12.24
C SER A 245 -8.60 23.48 -11.17
N ARG A 246 -8.41 22.60 -10.18
CA ARG A 246 -7.33 22.66 -9.19
C ARG A 246 -6.46 21.41 -9.36
N PRO A 247 -5.26 21.54 -9.95
CA PRO A 247 -4.40 20.39 -10.21
C PRO A 247 -4.05 19.60 -8.94
N ILE A 248 -4.28 18.29 -8.96
CA ILE A 248 -4.01 17.38 -7.83
C ILE A 248 -3.18 16.20 -8.30
N HIS A 249 -2.20 15.80 -7.49
CA HIS A 249 -1.43 14.58 -7.75
C HIS A 249 -2.25 13.32 -7.40
N LEU A 250 -2.87 12.71 -8.41
CA LEU A 250 -3.64 11.49 -8.26
C LEU A 250 -2.76 10.22 -8.33
N THR A 251 -3.13 9.23 -7.52
CA THR A 251 -2.62 7.86 -7.60
C THR A 251 -3.77 6.89 -7.33
N SER A 252 -3.59 5.63 -7.71
CA SER A 252 -4.57 4.55 -7.47
C SER A 252 -5.09 4.46 -6.04
N TYR A 253 -4.30 4.85 -5.04
CA TYR A 253 -4.67 4.75 -3.63
C TYR A 253 -5.42 5.99 -3.10
N VAL A 254 -5.48 7.08 -3.88
CA VAL A 254 -6.19 8.31 -3.50
C VAL A 254 -7.67 8.02 -3.27
N PHE A 255 -8.33 7.31 -4.19
CA PHE A 255 -9.77 7.01 -4.12
C PHE A 255 -10.14 6.20 -2.87
N ARG A 256 -9.24 5.31 -2.44
CA ARG A 256 -9.40 4.58 -1.18
C ARG A 256 -9.31 5.47 0.05
N HIS A 257 -8.35 6.40 0.07
CA HIS A 257 -8.26 7.40 1.13
C HIS A 257 -9.50 8.31 1.12
N THR A 258 -9.92 8.78 -0.05
CA THR A 258 -11.12 9.61 -0.22
C THR A 258 -12.36 8.90 0.32
N TRP A 259 -12.59 7.64 -0.04
CA TRP A 259 -13.74 6.88 0.48
C TRP A 259 -13.70 6.77 2.01
N ALA A 260 -12.55 6.39 2.58
CA ALA A 260 -12.40 6.22 4.02
C ALA A 260 -12.60 7.54 4.80
N THR A 261 -12.02 8.64 4.31
CA THR A 261 -12.18 9.98 4.89
C THR A 261 -13.62 10.46 4.77
N ASN A 262 -14.28 10.25 3.62
CA ASN A 262 -15.67 10.65 3.45
C ASN A 262 -16.63 9.82 4.31
N ALA A 263 -16.37 8.52 4.48
CA ALA A 263 -17.12 7.67 5.40
C ALA A 263 -16.99 8.19 6.84
N LEU A 264 -15.79 8.58 7.27
CA LEU A 264 -15.57 9.17 8.59
C LEU A 264 -16.32 10.50 8.77
N ARG A 265 -16.23 11.42 7.78
CA ARG A 265 -16.97 12.70 7.81
C ARG A 265 -18.48 12.51 7.88
N LYS A 266 -18.98 11.42 7.29
CA LYS A 266 -20.37 10.97 7.36
C LYS A 266 -20.70 10.19 8.65
N GLN A 267 -19.83 10.23 9.65
CA GLN A 267 -19.99 9.57 10.95
C GLN A 267 -20.18 8.05 10.86
N VAL A 268 -19.69 7.40 9.79
CA VAL A 268 -19.67 5.94 9.72
C VAL A 268 -18.73 5.42 10.80
N PRO A 269 -19.14 4.43 11.63
CA PRO A 269 -18.30 3.93 12.70
C PRO A 269 -16.93 3.42 12.20
N LEU A 270 -15.87 3.70 12.97
CA LEU A 270 -14.49 3.32 12.61
C LEU A 270 -14.34 1.81 12.37
N SER A 271 -15.07 1.00 13.13
CA SER A 271 -15.14 -0.46 12.98
C SER A 271 -15.66 -0.87 11.59
N ILE A 272 -16.75 -0.25 11.13
CA ILE A 272 -17.34 -0.47 9.79
C ILE A 272 -16.37 -0.03 8.70
N ILE A 273 -15.76 1.16 8.83
CA ILE A 273 -14.73 1.62 7.88
C ILE A 273 -13.57 0.62 7.85
N SER A 274 -13.10 0.15 9.01
CA SER A 274 -12.02 -0.82 9.12
C SER A 274 -12.33 -2.13 8.41
N GLN A 275 -13.55 -2.66 8.59
CA GLN A 275 -14.03 -3.88 7.96
C GLN A 275 -14.16 -3.72 6.44
N ALA A 276 -14.76 -2.63 5.96
CA ALA A 276 -14.89 -2.33 4.53
C ALA A 276 -13.52 -2.20 3.85
N LEU A 277 -12.54 -1.64 4.55
CA LEU A 277 -11.16 -1.57 4.09
C LEU A 277 -10.43 -2.93 4.20
N GLY A 278 -10.96 -3.94 4.88
CA GLY A 278 -10.29 -5.22 5.08
C GLY A 278 -9.09 -5.14 6.01
N HIS A 279 -9.07 -4.17 6.92
CA HIS A 279 -8.05 -4.04 7.94
C HIS A 279 -8.37 -4.94 9.13
N THR A 280 -7.38 -5.70 9.60
CA THR A 280 -7.51 -6.58 10.77
C THR A 280 -7.49 -5.84 12.11
N SER A 281 -7.23 -4.53 12.09
CA SER A 281 -7.18 -3.70 13.29
C SER A 281 -7.56 -2.26 12.99
N GLU A 282 -8.46 -1.70 13.79
CA GLU A 282 -8.86 -0.29 13.73
C GLU A 282 -7.69 0.68 13.95
N LYS A 283 -6.62 0.25 14.65
CA LYS A 283 -5.40 1.05 14.80
C LYS A 283 -4.81 1.45 13.44
N THR A 284 -4.90 0.55 12.46
CA THR A 284 -4.47 0.80 11.08
C THR A 284 -5.35 1.87 10.44
N THR A 285 -6.66 1.74 10.60
CA THR A 285 -7.66 2.67 10.06
C THR A 285 -7.50 4.06 10.68
N ARG A 286 -7.33 4.16 12.00
CA ARG A 286 -7.08 5.41 12.73
C ARG A 286 -5.80 6.12 12.26
N PHE A 287 -4.74 5.38 11.95
CA PHE A 287 -3.51 5.97 11.42
C PHE A 287 -3.70 6.61 10.04
N TYR A 288 -4.59 6.07 9.20
CA TYR A 288 -4.88 6.59 7.87
C TYR A 288 -5.91 7.72 7.85
N LEU A 289 -6.69 7.87 8.91
CA LEU A 289 -7.79 8.81 9.01
C LEU A 289 -7.48 10.05 9.88
N ALA A 290 -6.29 10.11 10.50
CA ALA A 290 -6.02 11.06 11.58
C ALA A 290 -5.76 12.50 11.11
N SER A 291 -6.81 13.30 11.12
CA SER A 291 -7.13 14.31 12.13
C SER A 291 -8.61 14.63 11.92
N LEU A 292 -9.45 14.61 12.97
CA LEU A 292 -10.76 15.24 12.81
C LEU A 292 -10.47 16.68 12.38
N GLU A 293 -11.03 17.09 11.25
CA GLU A 293 -10.92 18.49 10.84
C GLU A 293 -11.46 19.35 11.99
N GLN A 294 -10.89 20.54 12.18
CA GLN A 294 -11.33 21.43 13.24
C GLN A 294 -12.85 21.66 13.19
N SER A 295 -13.43 21.66 11.99
CA SER A 295 -14.87 21.70 11.77
C SER A 295 -15.64 20.54 12.42
N GLU A 296 -15.11 19.32 12.38
CA GLU A 296 -15.71 18.14 13.01
C GLU A 296 -15.59 18.21 14.53
N LEU A 297 -14.46 18.70 15.05
CA LEU A 297 -14.30 18.97 16.48
C LEU A 297 -15.28 20.04 16.95
N ASN A 298 -15.43 21.12 16.20
CA ASN A 298 -16.38 22.19 16.50
C ASN A 298 -17.83 21.69 16.46
N ARG A 299 -18.19 20.85 15.48
CA ARG A 299 -19.52 20.23 15.41
C ARG A 299 -19.78 19.29 16.58
N ALA A 300 -18.79 18.50 16.99
CA ALA A 300 -18.89 17.64 18.16
C ALA A 300 -19.04 18.47 19.44
N ASN A 301 -18.25 19.55 19.58
CA ASN A 301 -18.36 20.47 20.71
C ASN A 301 -19.73 21.13 20.76
N ALA A 302 -20.21 21.69 19.64
CA ALA A 302 -21.53 22.32 19.56
C ALA A 302 -22.64 21.38 20.03
N ARG A 303 -22.60 20.09 19.65
CA ARG A 303 -23.58 19.09 20.12
C ARG A 303 -23.51 18.80 21.62
N VAL A 304 -22.33 18.97 22.24
CA VAL A 304 -22.15 18.76 23.69
C VAL A 304 -22.53 20.02 24.47
N THR A 305 -22.28 21.20 23.90
CA THR A 305 -22.47 22.48 24.59
C THR A 305 -23.80 23.16 24.30
N GLU A 306 -24.58 22.69 23.32
CA GLU A 306 -25.82 23.34 22.81
C GLU A 306 -26.75 23.81 23.93
N GLU A 307 -27.11 22.94 24.86
CA GLU A 307 -28.04 23.27 25.95
C GLU A 307 -27.51 24.37 26.87
N VAL A 308 -26.23 24.28 27.25
CA VAL A 308 -25.57 25.27 28.11
C VAL A 308 -25.41 26.61 27.39
N ASP A 309 -25.06 26.57 26.10
CA ASP A 309 -24.87 27.74 25.25
C ASP A 309 -26.19 28.51 25.07
N LEU A 310 -27.30 27.80 24.85
CA LEU A 310 -28.64 28.38 24.76
C LEU A 310 -29.10 29.04 26.07
N LEU A 311 -28.83 28.40 27.22
CA LEU A 311 -29.18 28.96 28.54
C LEU A 311 -28.40 30.24 28.84
N LEU A 312 -27.13 30.32 28.46
CA LEU A 312 -26.30 31.52 28.64
C LEU A 312 -26.65 32.62 27.64
N ALA A 313 -27.05 32.29 26.41
CA ALA A 313 -27.45 33.27 25.40
C ALA A 313 -28.82 33.91 25.68
N ALA A 314 -29.64 33.31 26.54
CA ALA A 314 -30.96 33.79 26.91
C ALA A 314 -31.00 34.69 28.16
N GLY A 315 -29.87 34.87 28.85
CA GLY A 315 -29.71 35.72 30.04
C GLY A 315 -28.91 36.97 29.77
#